data_AF-A0A9D2CWE2-F1
#
_entry.id   AF-A0A9D2CWE2-F1
#
_cell.length_a   1.000
_cell.length_b   1.000
_cell.length_c   1.000
_cell.angle_alpha   90.00
_cell.angle_beta   90.00
_cell.angle_gamma   90.00
#
_symmetry.space_group_name_H-M   'P 1'
#
loop_
_entity.id
_entity.type
_entity.pdbx_description
1 polymer ?
#
loop_
_entity_poly.entity_id
_entity_poly.type
_entity_poly.pdbx_seq_one_letter_code
_entity_poly.pdbx_strand_id
1 'polypeptide(L)'
;MEYCRRINHGQKNFFTNIRVAAGGCPLAREPDRRQRTALGGREVIDAARSRNIAIEINDTMHVPHEAFIRMARSAGLKFTFGSDARNHTVGRMDYCQRMARQCRLTEKDFFIPGRPLG
;
A
#
# COMPACT_ATOMS: atom_id res chain seq x y z
N MET A 1 8.07 -13.21 -10.02
CA MET A 1 7.29 -13.01 -11.28
C MET A 1 5.98 -13.78 -11.24
N GLU A 2 5.97 -15.03 -10.76
CA GLU A 2 4.76 -15.85 -10.59
C GLU A 2 3.76 -15.27 -9.57
N TYR A 3 4.27 -14.73 -8.45
CA TYR A 3 3.45 -14.11 -7.41
C TYR A 3 2.54 -12.97 -7.91
N CYS A 4 3.04 -12.07 -8.77
CA CYS A 4 2.23 -10.95 -9.28
C CYS A 4 1.03 -11.42 -10.11
N ARG A 5 1.15 -12.55 -10.83
CA ARG A 5 0.00 -13.14 -11.55
C ARG A 5 -1.02 -13.74 -10.58
N ARG A 6 -0.59 -14.26 -9.43
CA ARG A 6 -1.47 -14.85 -8.41
C ARG A 6 -2.33 -13.80 -7.70
N ILE A 7 -1.84 -12.58 -7.50
CA ILE A 7 -2.61 -11.50 -6.86
C ILE A 7 -3.80 -11.05 -7.73
N ASN A 8 -3.66 -11.08 -9.06
CA ASN A 8 -4.71 -10.66 -10.00
C ASN A 8 -6.01 -11.47 -9.90
N HIS A 9 -5.96 -12.73 -9.45
CA HIS A 9 -7.14 -13.60 -9.39
C HIS A 9 -7.86 -13.59 -8.03
N GLY A 10 -7.27 -13.05 -6.96
CA GLY A 10 -7.74 -13.26 -5.59
C GLY A 10 -8.25 -12.02 -4.84
N GLN A 11 -8.14 -10.81 -5.39
CA GLN A 11 -8.41 -9.57 -4.65
C GLN A 11 -9.68 -8.90 -5.16
N LYS A 12 -10.85 -9.49 -4.89
CA LYS A 12 -12.14 -8.87 -5.25
C LYS A 12 -12.57 -7.74 -4.33
N ASN A 13 -12.04 -7.60 -3.11
CA ASN A 13 -12.40 -6.50 -2.20
C ASN A 13 -11.32 -6.30 -1.13
N PHE A 14 -10.34 -5.43 -1.36
CA PHE A 14 -9.49 -4.92 -0.28
C PHE A 14 -9.21 -3.44 -0.52
N PHE A 15 -10.14 -2.60 -0.07
CA PHE A 15 -9.88 -1.17 0.12
C PHE A 15 -8.94 -1.01 1.30
N THR A 16 -7.71 -0.57 1.04
CA THR A 16 -6.96 0.24 2.00
C THR A 16 -6.09 1.21 1.24
N ASN A 17 -6.70 2.34 0.84
CA ASN A 17 -5.99 3.60 0.87
C ASN A 17 -5.24 3.66 2.22
N ILE A 18 -4.00 4.14 2.26
CA ILE A 18 -3.44 4.68 3.50
C ILE A 18 -4.29 5.91 3.88
N ARG A 19 -5.44 5.66 4.51
CA ARG A 19 -5.91 6.44 5.63
C ARG A 19 -5.32 5.75 6.83
N VAL A 20 -4.68 6.50 7.73
CA VAL A 20 -4.27 6.00 9.04
C VAL A 20 -5.51 5.40 9.71
N ALA A 21 -5.71 4.10 9.57
CA ALA A 21 -6.70 3.37 10.32
C ALA A 21 -6.10 3.14 11.70
N ALA A 22 -6.19 4.17 12.54
CA ALA A 22 -6.07 3.99 13.97
C ALA A 22 -7.21 3.06 14.39
N GLY A 23 -6.90 1.80 14.68
CA GLY A 23 -7.82 0.91 15.38
C GLY A 23 -8.13 1.53 16.74
N GLY A 24 -9.41 1.83 16.98
CA GLY A 24 -10.00 2.01 18.31
C GLY A 24 -9.45 3.16 19.15
N CYS A 25 -9.60 4.42 18.71
CA CYS A 25 -9.51 5.57 19.62
C CYS A 25 -10.89 6.25 19.72
N PRO A 26 -11.57 6.28 20.88
CA PRO A 26 -12.94 6.78 21.02
C PRO A 26 -13.11 8.31 20.84
N LEU A 27 -12.10 9.03 20.33
CA LEU A 27 -12.09 10.49 20.26
C LEU A 27 -11.79 11.08 18.87
N ALA A 28 -11.81 10.27 17.80
CA ALA A 28 -11.60 10.79 16.46
C ALA A 28 -12.87 11.51 15.94
N ARG A 29 -13.00 12.81 16.26
CA ARG A 29 -13.77 13.73 15.42
C ARG A 29 -13.21 13.65 14.00
N GLU A 30 -14.08 13.59 12.99
CA GLU A 30 -13.65 13.64 11.60
C GLU A 30 -12.77 14.88 11.38
N PRO A 31 -11.49 14.72 10.99
CA PRO A 31 -10.66 15.88 10.72
C PRO A 31 -11.15 16.54 9.44
N ASP A 32 -11.24 17.87 9.46
CA ASP A 32 -11.49 18.73 8.30
C ASP A 32 -10.59 18.28 7.13
N ARG A 33 -11.19 18.13 5.93
CA ARG A 33 -10.52 17.74 4.67
C ARG A 33 -9.26 18.58 4.36
N ARG A 34 -9.09 19.73 5.01
CA ARG A 34 -7.97 20.67 4.86
C ARG A 34 -6.75 20.36 5.72
N GLN A 35 -6.80 19.41 6.65
CA GLN A 35 -5.64 19.02 7.47
C GLN A 35 -4.93 17.79 6.90
N ARG A 36 -4.25 17.96 5.77
CA ARG A 36 -3.12 17.08 5.44
C ARG A 36 -1.95 17.54 6.30
N THR A 37 -1.64 16.83 7.38
CA THR A 37 -0.31 16.94 8.00
C THR A 37 0.71 16.56 6.93
N ALA A 38 1.50 17.53 6.48
CA ALA A 38 2.55 17.32 5.49
C ALA A 38 3.72 16.59 6.16
N LEU A 39 3.54 15.29 6.40
CA LEU A 39 4.63 14.42 6.84
C LEU A 39 5.61 14.27 5.67
N GLY A 40 6.89 14.45 5.96
CA GLY A 40 7.97 14.09 5.05
C GLY A 40 8.03 12.58 4.84
N GLY A 41 8.65 12.14 3.74
CA GLY A 41 8.69 10.70 3.39
C GLY A 41 9.28 9.80 4.48
N ARG A 42 10.24 10.31 5.25
CA ARG A 42 10.83 9.55 6.36
C ARG A 42 9.87 9.37 7.54
N GLU A 43 9.13 10.42 7.90
CA GLU A 43 8.15 10.38 8.98
C GLU A 43 7.03 9.39 8.68
N VAL A 44 6.60 9.31 7.41
CA VAL A 44 5.63 8.31 6.95
C VAL A 44 6.18 6.89 7.12
N ILE A 45 7.43 6.65 6.76
CA ILE A 45 8.07 5.33 6.91
C ILE A 45 8.16 4.93 8.38
N ASP A 46 8.60 5.84 9.25
CA ASP A 46 8.75 5.56 10.68
C ASP A 46 7.38 5.31 11.35
N ALA A 47 6.37 6.10 10.98
CA ALA A 47 4.99 5.90 11.43
C ALA A 47 4.39 4.56 10.95
N ALA A 48 4.60 4.20 9.68
CA ALA A 48 4.13 2.93 9.15
C ALA A 48 4.82 1.73 9.84
N ARG A 49 6.14 1.84 10.07
CA ARG A 49 6.93 0.76 10.68
C ARG A 49 6.52 0.52 12.12
N SER A 50 6.37 1.58 12.91
CA SER A 50 5.96 1.49 14.33
C SER A 50 4.60 0.82 14.52
N ARG A 51 3.74 0.86 13.49
CA ARG A 51 2.38 0.30 13.52
C ARG A 51 2.23 -0.98 12.69
N ASN A 52 3.33 -1.48 12.11
CA ASN A 52 3.32 -2.63 11.20
C ASN A 52 2.32 -2.47 10.03
N ILE A 53 2.25 -1.28 9.45
CA ILE A 53 1.36 -0.94 8.34
C ILE A 53 2.11 -1.13 7.02
N ALA A 54 1.50 -1.85 6.08
CA ALA A 54 2.03 -2.00 4.72
C ALA A 54 1.77 -0.75 3.87
N ILE A 55 2.66 -0.47 2.92
CA ILE A 55 2.53 0.63 1.96
C ILE A 55 1.85 0.17 0.69
N GLU A 56 0.76 0.82 0.30
CA GLU A 56 0.12 0.58 -0.99
C GLU A 56 0.94 1.19 -2.13
N ILE A 57 1.23 0.40 -3.16
CA ILE A 57 1.61 0.90 -4.48
C ILE A 57 0.32 1.00 -5.29
N ASN A 58 -0.09 2.22 -5.58
CA ASN A 58 -1.35 2.53 -6.21
C ASN A 58 -1.19 2.72 -7.73
N ASP A 59 -1.92 1.90 -8.49
CA ASP A 59 -1.85 1.86 -9.95
C ASP A 59 -2.50 3.06 -10.63
N THR A 60 -3.59 3.60 -10.07
CA THR A 60 -4.31 4.72 -10.68
C THR A 60 -3.57 6.04 -10.42
N MET A 61 -3.04 6.20 -9.21
CA MET A 61 -2.40 7.42 -8.75
C MET A 61 -0.89 7.46 -9.05
N HIS A 62 -0.29 6.35 -9.47
CA HIS A 62 1.14 6.22 -9.73
C HIS A 62 2.02 6.67 -8.55
N VAL A 63 1.63 6.24 -7.34
CA VAL A 63 2.34 6.52 -6.09
C VAL A 63 2.50 5.24 -5.27
N PRO A 64 3.48 5.16 -4.37
CA PRO A 64 4.61 6.09 -4.23
C PRO A 64 5.61 5.94 -5.39
N HIS A 65 6.53 6.92 -5.52
CA HIS A 65 7.61 6.87 -6.50
C HIS A 65 8.74 5.94 -6.05
N GLU A 66 9.58 5.52 -7.01
CA GLU A 66 10.67 4.56 -6.81
C GLU A 66 11.58 4.87 -5.61
N ALA A 67 12.00 6.12 -5.43
CA ALA A 67 12.89 6.52 -4.34
C ALA A 67 12.27 6.21 -2.95
N PHE A 68 10.97 6.47 -2.80
CA PHE A 68 10.25 6.16 -1.56
C PHE A 68 10.10 4.65 -1.37
N ILE A 69 9.78 3.90 -2.43
CA ILE A 69 9.65 2.44 -2.37
C ILE A 69 10.97 1.80 -1.91
N ARG A 70 12.10 2.23 -2.49
CA ARG A 70 13.42 1.74 -2.08
C ARG A 70 13.71 2.05 -0.61
N MET A 71 13.42 3.27 -0.17
CA MET A 71 13.60 3.68 1.23
C MET A 71 12.72 2.87 2.20
N ALA A 72 11.43 2.69 1.87
CA ALA A 72 10.49 1.91 2.67
C ALA A 72 10.89 0.44 2.76
N ARG A 73 11.33 -0.15 1.64
CA ARG A 73 11.85 -1.52 1.59
C ARG A 73 13.09 -1.67 2.47
N SER A 74 14.04 -0.74 2.38
CA SER A 74 15.24 -0.73 3.24
C SER A 74 14.90 -0.60 4.72
N ALA A 75 13.77 0.05 5.06
CA ALA A 75 13.26 0.12 6.43
C ALA A 75 12.51 -1.15 6.89
N GLY A 76 12.36 -2.16 6.02
CA GLY A 76 11.70 -3.43 6.31
C GLY A 76 10.18 -3.41 6.19
N LEU A 77 9.59 -2.34 5.63
CA LEU A 77 8.16 -2.26 5.38
C LEU A 77 7.72 -3.26 4.32
N LYS A 78 6.46 -3.69 4.43
CA LYS A 78 5.78 -4.52 3.44
C LYS A 78 4.96 -3.67 2.48
N PHE A 79 4.65 -4.22 1.32
CA PHE A 79 3.85 -3.57 0.29
C PHE A 79 2.55 -4.31 0.00
N THR A 80 1.58 -3.56 -0.52
CA THR A 80 0.39 -4.08 -1.19
C THR A 80 0.28 -3.45 -2.58
N PHE A 81 -0.53 -4.05 -3.45
CA PHE A 81 -0.92 -3.44 -4.71
C PHE A 81 -2.39 -3.05 -4.65
N GLY A 82 -2.73 -1.90 -5.21
CA GLY A 82 -4.11 -1.46 -5.31
C GLY A 82 -4.33 -0.59 -6.54
N SER A 83 -5.51 -0.71 -7.15
CA SER A 83 -5.93 0.22 -8.20
C SER A 83 -6.82 1.34 -7.65
N ASP A 84 -7.44 1.12 -6.47
CA ASP A 84 -8.52 1.95 -5.87
C ASP A 84 -9.63 2.36 -6.87
N ALA A 85 -9.69 1.69 -8.02
CA ALA A 85 -10.63 2.00 -9.07
C ALA A 85 -12.01 1.45 -8.70
N ARG A 86 -13.05 2.17 -9.12
CA ARG A 86 -14.47 1.77 -9.00
C ARG A 86 -15.16 1.68 -10.37
N ASN A 87 -14.37 1.60 -11.43
CA ASN A 87 -14.80 1.61 -12.83
C ASN A 87 -14.18 0.41 -13.58
N HIS A 88 -14.17 0.45 -14.91
CA HIS A 88 -13.65 -0.62 -15.75
C HIS A 88 -12.14 -0.92 -15.58
N THR A 89 -11.37 -0.08 -14.85
CA THR A 89 -9.94 -0.32 -14.59
C THR A 89 -9.67 -0.99 -13.24
N VAL A 90 -10.71 -1.48 -12.55
CA VAL A 90 -10.55 -2.31 -11.34
C VAL A 90 -9.59 -3.46 -11.61
N GLY A 91 -8.57 -3.61 -10.77
CA GLY A 91 -7.60 -4.69 -10.88
C GLY A 91 -6.47 -4.45 -11.88
N ARG A 92 -6.40 -3.29 -12.54
CA ARG A 92 -5.21 -2.90 -13.32
C ARG A 92 -4.02 -2.70 -12.38
N MET A 93 -2.85 -3.22 -12.76
CA MET A 93 -1.65 -3.30 -11.90
C MET A 93 -0.34 -3.04 -12.66
N ASP A 94 -0.38 -2.31 -13.78
CA ASP A 94 0.79 -2.09 -14.64
C ASP A 94 1.88 -1.26 -13.95
N TYR A 95 1.50 -0.17 -13.28
CA TYR A 95 2.40 0.65 -12.47
C TYR A 95 2.99 -0.16 -11.33
N CYS A 96 2.13 -0.91 -10.62
CA CYS A 96 2.53 -1.78 -9.52
C CYS A 96 3.61 -2.79 -9.94
N GLN A 97 3.36 -3.50 -11.05
CA GLN A 97 4.30 -4.48 -11.60
C GLN A 97 5.59 -3.81 -12.09
N ARG A 98 5.51 -2.61 -12.66
CA ARG A 98 6.69 -1.85 -13.09
C ARG A 98 7.54 -1.44 -11.88
N MET A 99 6.94 -0.88 -10.84
CA MET A 99 7.64 -0.50 -9.60
C MET A 99 8.27 -1.71 -8.91
N ALA A 100 7.55 -2.84 -8.82
CA ALA A 100 8.08 -4.05 -8.22
C ALA A 100 9.34 -4.55 -8.94
N ARG A 101 9.36 -4.49 -10.29
CA ARG A 101 10.53 -4.82 -11.10
C ARG A 101 11.68 -3.85 -10.88
N GLN A 102 11.43 -2.54 -10.98
CA GLN A 102 12.46 -1.50 -10.83
C GLN A 102 13.08 -1.50 -9.43
N CYS A 103 12.27 -1.70 -8.40
CA CYS A 103 12.72 -1.74 -6.99
C CYS A 103 13.21 -3.12 -6.54
N ARG A 104 13.19 -4.13 -7.42
CA ARG A 104 13.56 -5.53 -7.14
C ARG A 104 12.82 -6.11 -5.93
N LEU A 105 11.51 -5.84 -5.85
CA LEU A 105 10.65 -6.41 -4.82
C LEU A 105 10.44 -7.90 -5.06
N THR A 106 10.47 -8.65 -3.98
CA THR A 106 10.29 -10.10 -3.91
C THR A 106 9.03 -10.42 -3.12
N GLU A 107 8.60 -11.68 -3.11
CA GLU A 107 7.41 -12.12 -2.34
C GLU A 107 7.52 -11.78 -0.85
N LYS A 108 8.75 -11.79 -0.31
CA LYS A 108 9.02 -11.43 1.09
C LYS A 108 8.73 -9.95 1.38
N ASP A 109 8.70 -9.10 0.38
CA ASP A 109 8.43 -7.67 0.52
C ASP A 109 6.91 -7.38 0.53
N PHE A 110 6.04 -8.36 0.27
CA PHE A 110 4.59 -8.15 0.23
C PHE A 110 3.90 -8.58 1.53
N PHE A 111 2.85 -7.84 1.88
CA PHE A 111 1.95 -8.21 2.97
C PHE A 111 1.04 -9.35 2.54
N ILE A 112 0.91 -10.36 3.40
CA ILE A 112 0.01 -11.50 3.19
C ILE A 112 -1.05 -11.45 4.29
N PRO A 113 -2.35 -11.29 3.97
CA PRO A 113 -3.40 -11.28 4.98
C PRO A 113 -3.48 -12.65 5.66
N GLY A 114 -3.50 -12.64 7.00
CA GLY A 114 -3.50 -13.87 7.80
C GLY A 114 -4.83 -14.63 7.83
N ARG A 115 -5.90 -14.11 7.22
CA ARG A 115 -7.18 -14.80 7.11
C ARG A 115 -7.26 -15.50 5.73
N PRO A 116 -7.25 -16.84 5.67
CA PRO A 116 -7.59 -17.55 4.45
C PRO A 116 -9.02 -17.21 4.04
N LEU A 117 -9.27 -17.07 2.75
CA LEU A 117 -10.63 -17.03 2.21
C LEU A 117 -11.19 -18.45 2.32
N GLY A 118 -11.87 -18.75 3.43
CA GLY A 118 -12.72 -19.92 3.63
C GLY A 118 -14.17 -19.57 3.39
#